data_AF-A0A935EAP1-F1
#
_entry.id   AF-A0A935EAP1-F1
#
_cell.length_a   1.000
_cell.length_b   1.000
_cell.length_c   1.000
_cell.angle_alpha   90.00
_cell.angle_beta   90.00
_cell.angle_gamma   90.00
#
_symmetry.space_group_name_H-M   'P 1'
#
loop_
_entity.id
_entity.type
_entity.pdbx_description
1 polymer ?
#
loop_
_entity_poly.entity_id
_entity_poly.type
_entity_poly.pdbx_seq_one_letter_code
_entity_poly.pdbx_strand_id
1 'polypeptide(L)'
;MINAPSRLRGFTLLPVMLAMGLIAAVAFTLNRDNGINAVMVSNQQDADRARFAAEAGLQAVNAAVQARNCAGGYPVTASPVVNNNFGGASYSAYATSAGGNTTGLVSTGAFNGTSVTLTRSAVYAYQATPKTYTLQPGAAAGLDTYIDSTTEANFGSTGQLAIKKNQQSLLFKFNLSAFPSGSRPLSATLSIHASGGLLGGVDFYRMTSAWIEGSGAISPLDGATWNTLNGTTAWSPGGEVHPARLNANTKVIVNGSVDLDVTQAATAWLEGRYPNHGVLIRSTGELGTFSSPAATIPTRPSARRSPSATCCPVAPRDRKTLRAAR
;
A
#
# COMPACT_ATOMS: atom_id res chain seq x y z
N MET A 1 92.63 62.08 8.66
CA MET A 1 91.37 62.58 8.06
C MET A 1 90.92 61.59 6.99
N ILE A 2 89.64 61.22 7.01
CA ILE A 2 88.80 60.75 5.89
C ILE A 2 88.62 59.22 5.68
N ASN A 3 87.39 58.81 6.05
CA ASN A 3 86.42 57.87 5.46
C ASN A 3 86.57 56.33 5.49
N ALA A 4 85.50 55.72 6.03
CA ALA A 4 85.09 54.32 5.96
C ALA A 4 84.71 53.88 4.52
N PRO A 5 84.54 52.56 4.26
CA PRO A 5 83.20 52.00 4.45
C PRO A 5 83.17 50.59 5.08
N SER A 6 82.21 50.38 5.98
CA SER A 6 81.85 49.10 6.56
C SER A 6 81.18 48.19 5.52
N ARG A 7 81.71 46.97 5.35
CA ARG A 7 81.18 45.96 4.42
C ARG A 7 79.92 45.30 5.00
N LEU A 8 78.76 45.72 4.53
CA LEU A 8 77.49 44.96 4.62
C LEU A 8 77.62 43.67 3.79
N ARG A 9 77.99 42.54 4.40
CA ARG A 9 78.04 41.21 3.76
C ARG A 9 77.19 40.14 4.45
N GLY A 10 76.26 40.51 5.34
CA GLY A 10 75.48 39.55 6.14
C GLY A 10 74.05 39.25 5.68
N PHE A 11 73.47 39.99 4.73
CA PHE A 11 72.01 39.95 4.48
C PHE A 11 71.54 39.04 3.34
N THR A 12 72.41 38.39 2.56
CA THR A 12 71.99 37.53 1.44
C THR A 12 71.60 36.11 1.84
N LEU A 13 71.96 35.64 3.04
CA LEU A 13 71.61 34.30 3.52
C LEU A 13 70.20 34.23 4.13
N LEU A 14 69.70 35.36 4.66
CA LEU A 14 68.40 35.43 5.31
C LEU A 14 67.23 35.13 4.36
N PRO A 15 67.15 35.69 3.14
CA PRO A 15 66.07 35.39 2.20
C PRO A 15 66.03 33.92 1.76
N VAL A 16 67.19 33.29 1.64
CA VAL A 16 67.31 31.89 1.20
C VAL A 16 66.86 30.94 2.30
N MET A 17 67.27 31.19 3.55
CA MET A 17 66.77 30.44 4.72
C MET A 17 65.26 30.56 4.87
N LEU A 18 64.71 31.77 4.66
CA LEU A 18 63.27 32.02 4.73
C LEU A 18 62.50 31.33 3.60
N ALA A 19 63.04 31.34 2.38
CA ALA A 19 62.46 30.64 1.24
C ALA A 19 62.48 29.11 1.44
N MET A 20 63.60 28.54 1.90
CA MET A 20 63.71 27.11 2.19
C MET A 20 62.80 26.70 3.35
N GLY A 21 62.68 27.52 4.39
CA GLY A 21 61.74 27.31 5.49
C GLY A 21 60.28 27.33 5.04
N LEU A 22 59.92 28.26 4.15
CA LEU A 22 58.57 28.33 3.56
C LEU A 22 58.26 27.10 2.70
N ILE A 23 59.20 26.69 1.84
CA ILE A 23 59.03 25.50 0.99
C ILE A 23 58.88 24.25 1.86
N ALA A 24 59.69 24.11 2.92
CA ALA A 24 59.59 22.99 3.87
C ALA A 24 58.24 22.99 4.61
N ALA A 25 57.76 24.16 5.05
CA ALA A 25 56.45 24.28 5.70
C ALA A 25 55.30 23.90 4.76
N VAL A 26 55.32 24.38 3.52
CA VAL A 26 54.31 24.05 2.49
C VAL A 26 54.34 22.56 2.15
N ALA A 27 55.53 21.96 2.00
CA ALA A 27 55.67 20.53 1.74
C ALA A 27 55.13 19.70 2.92
N PHE A 28 55.36 20.13 4.16
CA PHE A 28 54.82 19.46 5.34
C PHE A 28 53.29 19.54 5.41
N THR A 29 52.70 20.72 5.14
CA THR A 29 51.24 20.87 5.14
C THR A 29 50.59 20.02 4.04
N LEU A 30 51.16 20.01 2.83
CA LEU A 30 50.63 19.20 1.72
C LEU A 30 50.68 17.69 2.03
N ASN A 31 51.77 17.20 2.63
CA ASN A 31 51.87 15.79 3.02
C ASN A 31 50.87 15.43 4.13
N ARG A 32 50.64 16.34 5.07
CA ARG A 32 49.66 16.15 6.14
C ARG A 32 48.23 16.12 5.62
N ASP A 33 47.87 17.06 4.75
CA ASP A 33 46.51 17.16 4.19
C ASP A 33 46.20 15.96 3.30
N ASN A 34 47.16 15.50 2.50
CA ASN A 34 47.03 14.27 1.71
C ASN A 34 46.81 13.05 2.61
N GLY A 35 47.52 12.97 3.74
CA GLY A 35 47.33 11.89 4.73
C GLY A 35 45.94 11.92 5.36
N ILE A 36 45.45 13.09 5.77
CA ILE A 36 44.11 13.26 6.37
C ILE A 36 43.01 12.91 5.36
N ASN A 37 43.13 13.39 4.12
CA ASN A 37 42.17 13.09 3.05
C ASN A 37 42.12 11.59 2.73
N ALA A 38 43.26 10.91 2.68
CA ALA A 38 43.31 9.46 2.44
C ALA A 38 42.60 8.67 3.55
N VAL A 39 42.81 9.04 4.81
CA VAL A 39 42.12 8.40 5.96
C VAL A 39 40.62 8.67 5.92
N MET A 40 40.21 9.90 5.61
CA MET A 40 38.79 10.25 5.50
C MET A 40 38.09 9.43 4.40
N VAL A 41 38.70 9.30 3.22
CA VAL A 41 38.16 8.49 2.12
C VAL A 41 38.09 7.01 2.50
N SER A 42 39.12 6.47 3.17
CA SER A 42 39.10 5.08 3.65
C SER A 42 37.95 4.84 4.63
N ASN A 43 37.77 5.72 5.62
CA ASN A 43 36.69 5.62 6.61
C ASN A 43 35.31 5.70 5.94
N GLN A 44 35.17 6.54 4.91
CA GLN A 44 33.93 6.64 4.14
C GLN A 44 33.65 5.37 3.35
N GLN A 45 34.65 4.78 2.70
CA GLN A 45 34.52 3.50 2.02
C GLN A 45 34.17 2.36 2.98
N ASP A 46 34.77 2.34 4.17
CA ASP A 46 34.47 1.35 5.21
C ASP A 46 33.03 1.48 5.73
N ALA A 47 32.56 2.72 5.92
CA ALA A 47 31.18 3.02 6.29
C ALA A 47 30.18 2.60 5.19
N ASP A 48 30.48 2.86 3.92
CA ASP A 48 29.64 2.44 2.80
C ASP A 48 29.56 0.91 2.72
N ARG A 49 30.68 0.20 2.92
CA ARG A 49 30.70 -1.27 2.99
C ARG A 49 29.87 -1.82 4.16
N ALA A 50 30.02 -1.23 5.35
CA ALA A 50 29.21 -1.60 6.52
C ALA A 50 27.71 -1.36 6.26
N ARG A 51 27.37 -0.26 5.57
CA ARG A 51 25.99 0.03 5.15
C ARG A 51 25.45 -1.02 4.18
N PHE A 52 26.20 -1.42 3.15
CA PHE A 52 25.76 -2.48 2.23
C PHE A 52 25.53 -3.81 2.96
N ALA A 53 26.37 -4.15 3.94
CA ALA A 53 26.14 -5.33 4.79
C ALA A 53 24.86 -5.21 5.62
N ALA A 54 24.56 -4.03 6.19
CA ALA A 54 23.32 -3.77 6.91
C ALA A 54 22.07 -3.87 5.99
N GLU A 55 22.17 -3.38 4.75
CA GLU A 55 21.08 -3.50 3.77
C GLU A 55 20.81 -4.95 3.38
N ALA A 56 21.88 -5.75 3.19
CA ALA A 56 21.76 -7.19 2.97
C ALA A 56 21.13 -7.90 4.18
N GLY A 57 21.55 -7.53 5.40
CA GLY A 57 20.98 -8.05 6.64
C GLY A 57 19.47 -7.73 6.78
N LEU A 58 19.05 -6.51 6.43
CA LEU A 58 17.62 -6.15 6.39
C LEU A 58 16.81 -7.03 5.43
N GLN A 59 17.36 -7.38 4.27
CA GLN A 59 16.69 -8.27 3.32
C GLN A 59 16.66 -9.72 3.83
N ALA A 60 17.76 -10.18 4.44
CA ALA A 60 17.85 -11.52 5.02
C ALA A 60 16.84 -11.73 6.16
N VAL A 61 16.73 -10.77 7.09
CA VAL A 61 15.72 -10.87 8.16
C VAL A 61 14.30 -10.74 7.62
N ASN A 62 14.05 -9.88 6.62
CA ASN A 62 12.74 -9.81 5.97
C ASN A 62 12.36 -11.17 5.36
N ALA A 63 13.27 -11.80 4.61
CA ALA A 63 13.03 -13.13 4.04
C ALA A 63 12.75 -14.18 5.13
N ALA A 64 13.50 -14.15 6.24
CA ALA A 64 13.25 -15.04 7.37
C ALA A 64 11.88 -14.81 8.02
N VAL A 65 11.43 -13.56 8.17
CA VAL A 65 10.09 -13.21 8.66
C VAL A 65 9.01 -13.73 7.70
N GLN A 66 9.15 -13.49 6.38
CA GLN A 66 8.17 -13.96 5.40
C GLN A 66 8.10 -15.49 5.33
N ALA A 67 9.24 -16.19 5.49
CA ALA A 67 9.29 -17.64 5.51
C ALA A 67 8.52 -18.26 6.70
N ARG A 68 8.28 -17.49 7.77
CA ARG A 68 7.45 -17.94 8.90
C ARG A 68 5.96 -17.96 8.59
N ASN A 69 5.50 -17.39 7.47
CA ASN A 69 4.10 -17.51 7.03
C ASN A 69 3.11 -17.15 8.16
N CYS A 70 3.37 -16.06 8.88
CA CYS A 70 2.58 -15.61 10.04
C CYS A 70 2.56 -16.52 11.29
N ALA A 71 3.33 -17.62 11.32
CA ALA A 71 3.36 -18.55 12.46
C ALA A 71 4.11 -18.03 13.70
N GLY A 72 4.70 -16.82 13.62
CA GLY A 72 5.61 -16.29 14.63
C GLY A 72 7.00 -16.96 14.58
N GLY A 73 7.77 -16.82 15.66
CA GLY A 73 9.16 -17.26 15.69
C GLY A 73 10.06 -16.45 14.76
N TYR A 74 9.76 -15.16 14.60
CA TYR A 74 10.61 -14.24 13.86
C TYR A 74 11.98 -14.17 14.53
N PRO A 75 13.09 -14.03 13.77
CA PRO A 75 14.41 -13.82 14.36
C PRO A 75 14.38 -12.54 15.17
N VAL A 76 14.63 -12.61 16.48
CA VAL A 76 14.64 -11.45 17.39
C VAL A 76 16.06 -11.19 17.87
N THR A 77 16.29 -10.14 18.68
CA THR A 77 17.63 -9.78 19.16
C THR A 77 18.37 -10.94 19.85
N ALA A 78 17.65 -11.86 20.49
CA ALA A 78 18.23 -13.05 21.14
C ALA A 78 18.67 -14.16 20.14
N SER A 79 18.13 -14.15 18.92
CA SER A 79 18.41 -15.12 17.86
C SER A 79 18.43 -14.45 16.48
N PRO A 80 19.36 -13.50 16.26
CA PRO A 80 19.39 -12.71 15.04
C PRO A 80 19.84 -13.55 13.84
N VAL A 81 19.47 -13.09 12.64
CA VAL A 81 20.07 -13.57 11.39
C VAL A 81 21.44 -12.92 11.25
N VAL A 82 22.48 -13.73 11.25
CA VAL A 82 23.87 -13.25 11.18
C VAL A 82 24.58 -13.81 9.95
N ASN A 83 25.50 -13.02 9.41
CA ASN A 83 26.52 -13.50 8.48
C ASN A 83 27.82 -12.78 8.81
N ASN A 84 28.86 -13.55 9.10
CA ASN A 84 30.15 -12.99 9.52
C ASN A 84 31.11 -12.74 8.35
N ASN A 85 30.72 -13.08 7.12
CA ASN A 85 31.56 -12.95 5.93
C ASN A 85 30.73 -12.67 4.66
N PHE A 86 29.92 -11.62 4.69
CA PHE A 86 29.21 -11.11 3.52
C PHE A 86 30.12 -10.16 2.74
N GLY A 87 30.83 -10.67 1.72
CA GLY A 87 31.75 -9.88 0.92
C GLY A 87 32.91 -9.28 1.73
N GLY A 88 33.33 -9.95 2.80
CA GLY A 88 34.35 -9.47 3.75
C GLY A 88 33.81 -8.58 4.88
N ALA A 89 32.53 -8.24 4.88
CA ALA A 89 31.84 -7.56 5.98
C ALA A 89 31.00 -8.54 6.80
N SER A 90 30.46 -8.10 7.93
CA SER A 90 29.51 -8.86 8.73
C SER A 90 28.20 -8.10 8.92
N TYR A 91 27.11 -8.82 9.19
CA TYR A 91 25.86 -8.24 9.63
C TYR A 91 25.17 -9.08 10.70
N SER A 92 24.36 -8.42 11.52
CA SER A 92 23.39 -9.01 12.44
C SER A 92 22.05 -8.30 12.24
N ALA A 93 20.98 -9.06 12.02
CA ALA A 93 19.66 -8.52 11.70
C ALA A 93 18.54 -9.25 12.46
N TYR A 94 17.56 -8.50 12.95
CA TYR A 94 16.45 -9.04 13.73
C TYR A 94 15.17 -8.23 13.55
N ALA A 95 14.04 -8.87 13.85
CA ALA A 95 12.73 -8.26 13.96
C ALA A 95 12.48 -7.77 15.38
N THR A 96 11.79 -6.64 15.54
CA THR A 96 11.49 -6.04 16.84
C THR A 96 10.38 -6.79 17.60
N SER A 97 9.66 -7.70 16.93
CA SER A 97 8.68 -8.60 17.54
C SER A 97 8.90 -10.02 17.07
N ALA A 98 8.65 -11.01 17.94
CA ALA A 98 8.74 -12.43 17.61
C ALA A 98 7.56 -12.96 16.78
N GLY A 99 6.59 -12.10 16.45
CA GLY A 99 5.36 -12.48 15.76
C GLY A 99 4.48 -11.27 15.46
N GLY A 100 3.29 -11.55 14.91
CA GLY A 100 2.28 -10.55 14.56
C GLY A 100 2.31 -10.13 13.09
N ASN A 101 1.37 -9.27 12.75
CA ASN A 101 1.05 -8.86 11.38
C ASN A 101 2.03 -7.81 10.85
N THR A 102 2.59 -7.02 11.77
CA THR A 102 3.52 -5.93 11.53
C THR A 102 4.67 -6.04 12.50
N THR A 103 5.89 -5.84 12.01
CA THR A 103 7.10 -5.79 12.84
C THR A 103 8.05 -4.71 12.33
N GLY A 104 8.98 -4.27 13.18
CA GLY A 104 10.14 -3.51 12.74
C GLY A 104 11.28 -4.46 12.41
N LEU A 105 12.13 -4.09 11.46
CA LEU A 105 13.37 -4.81 11.17
C LEU A 105 14.54 -3.89 11.52
N VAL A 106 15.57 -4.46 12.14
CA VAL A 106 16.81 -3.77 12.49
C VAL A 106 17.96 -4.61 11.94
N SER A 107 18.94 -3.97 11.31
CA SER A 107 20.18 -4.63 10.92
C SER A 107 21.38 -3.73 11.20
N THR A 108 22.41 -4.30 11.80
CA THR A 108 23.70 -3.68 12.00
C THR A 108 24.73 -4.40 11.14
N GLY A 109 25.34 -3.68 10.20
CA GLY A 109 26.48 -4.14 9.42
C GLY A 109 27.78 -3.60 9.98
N ALA A 110 28.87 -4.37 9.89
CA ALA A 110 30.18 -3.99 10.36
C ALA A 110 31.29 -4.36 9.37
N PHE A 111 32.27 -3.48 9.20
CA PHE A 111 33.45 -3.69 8.35
C PHE A 111 34.63 -2.89 8.93
N ASN A 112 35.79 -3.53 9.11
CA ASN A 112 37.01 -2.89 9.63
C ASN A 112 36.82 -2.00 10.88
N GLY A 113 35.98 -2.43 11.84
CA GLY A 113 35.69 -1.68 13.07
C GLY A 113 34.65 -0.56 12.91
N THR A 114 34.25 -0.23 11.69
CA THR A 114 33.12 0.67 11.40
C THR A 114 31.81 -0.11 11.44
N SER A 115 30.74 0.48 11.97
CA SER A 115 29.41 -0.13 11.99
C SER A 115 28.31 0.84 11.60
N VAL A 116 27.28 0.33 10.93
CA VAL A 116 26.10 1.07 10.49
C VAL A 116 24.85 0.28 10.84
N THR A 117 23.89 0.92 11.50
CA THR A 117 22.60 0.32 11.83
C THR A 117 21.48 0.95 10.99
N LEU A 118 20.70 0.10 10.34
CA LEU A 118 19.53 0.49 9.56
C LEU A 118 18.27 -0.11 10.20
N THR A 119 17.19 0.65 10.16
CA THR A 119 15.88 0.23 10.66
C THR A 119 14.81 0.39 9.60
N ARG A 120 13.85 -0.52 9.59
CA ARG A 120 12.64 -0.46 8.76
C ARG A 120 11.42 -0.70 9.65
N SER A 121 10.60 0.32 9.80
CA SER A 121 9.36 0.22 10.57
C SER A 121 8.20 -0.32 9.73
N ALA A 122 7.17 -0.85 10.40
CA ALA A 122 5.90 -1.27 9.80
C ALA A 122 6.03 -2.27 8.63
N VAL A 123 6.94 -3.24 8.76
CA VAL A 123 7.05 -4.34 7.80
C VAL A 123 5.93 -5.34 8.05
N TYR A 124 5.11 -5.56 7.02
CA TYR A 124 4.02 -6.52 7.05
C TYR A 124 4.54 -7.95 6.81
N ALA A 125 4.14 -8.88 7.65
CA ALA A 125 4.33 -10.31 7.42
C ALA A 125 3.12 -10.87 6.67
N TYR A 126 3.38 -11.58 5.57
CA TYR A 126 2.34 -12.14 4.71
C TYR A 126 2.25 -13.64 4.89
N GLN A 127 1.04 -14.15 4.66
CA GLN A 127 0.84 -15.59 4.52
C GLN A 127 1.01 -16.02 3.06
N ALA A 128 1.69 -17.16 2.86
CA ALA A 128 1.92 -17.80 1.56
C ALA A 128 0.61 -18.35 0.96
N THR A 129 -0.31 -18.81 1.79
CA THR A 129 -1.63 -19.29 1.34
C THR A 129 -2.63 -18.14 1.31
N PRO A 130 -3.11 -17.68 0.14
CA PRO A 130 -4.06 -16.58 0.07
C PRO A 130 -5.38 -16.96 0.74
N LYS A 131 -5.96 -16.04 1.53
CA LYS A 131 -7.27 -16.25 2.13
C LYS A 131 -8.33 -15.65 1.24
N THR A 132 -9.37 -16.42 0.94
CA THR A 132 -10.48 -15.90 0.14
C THR A 132 -11.56 -15.28 1.02
N TYR A 133 -12.01 -14.09 0.65
CA TYR A 133 -13.11 -13.38 1.28
C TYR A 133 -14.22 -13.16 0.26
N THR A 134 -15.46 -13.44 0.65
CA THR A 134 -16.66 -13.11 -0.12
C THR A 134 -17.39 -12.00 0.62
N LEU A 135 -17.50 -10.84 -0.03
CA LEU A 135 -18.24 -9.69 0.49
C LEU A 135 -19.54 -9.56 -0.28
N GLN A 136 -20.59 -9.17 0.43
CA GLN A 136 -21.91 -8.92 -0.13
C GLN A 136 -22.31 -7.51 0.32
N PRO A 137 -22.66 -6.59 -0.60
CA PRO A 137 -23.07 -5.24 -0.24
C PRO A 137 -24.48 -5.31 0.34
N GLY A 138 -24.79 -4.72 1.50
CA GLY A 138 -26.11 -4.71 2.14
C GLY A 138 -26.02 -4.33 3.63
N ALA A 139 -27.15 -4.10 4.31
CA ALA A 139 -27.23 -3.45 5.64
C ALA A 139 -26.17 -3.83 6.71
N ALA A 140 -25.62 -5.05 6.71
CA ALA A 140 -24.55 -5.47 7.64
C ALA A 140 -23.11 -5.34 7.10
N ALA A 141 -22.89 -5.24 5.78
CA ALA A 141 -21.59 -5.42 5.13
C ALA A 141 -21.30 -4.50 3.90
N GLY A 142 -22.22 -3.61 3.51
CA GLY A 142 -22.01 -2.64 2.41
C GLY A 142 -23.27 -1.86 2.07
N LEU A 143 -23.27 -1.12 0.95
CA LEU A 143 -24.42 -0.37 0.45
C LEU A 143 -24.69 -0.78 -1.00
N ASP A 144 -25.95 -0.91 -1.39
CA ASP A 144 -26.40 -1.20 -2.75
C ASP A 144 -27.67 -0.44 -3.12
N THR A 145 -27.61 0.39 -4.16
CA THR A 145 -28.79 1.09 -4.68
C THR A 145 -28.68 1.36 -6.18
N TYR A 146 -29.71 1.96 -6.77
CA TYR A 146 -29.65 2.51 -8.11
C TYR A 146 -30.18 3.94 -8.11
N ILE A 147 -29.82 4.70 -9.12
CA ILE A 147 -30.29 6.07 -9.34
C ILE A 147 -30.98 6.16 -10.70
N ASP A 148 -32.01 6.98 -10.82
CA ASP A 148 -32.86 7.09 -12.02
C ASP A 148 -33.06 8.56 -12.42
N SER A 149 -32.76 8.91 -13.66
CA SER A 149 -32.89 10.28 -14.17
C SER A 149 -34.33 10.78 -14.31
N THR A 150 -35.32 9.89 -14.29
CA THR A 150 -36.74 10.23 -14.50
C THR A 150 -37.49 10.58 -13.22
N THR A 151 -36.87 10.36 -12.06
CA THR A 151 -37.49 10.64 -10.76
C THR A 151 -36.46 11.09 -9.73
N GLU A 152 -36.83 12.06 -8.91
CA GLU A 152 -36.08 12.42 -7.70
C GLU A 152 -36.55 11.53 -6.56
N ALA A 153 -36.13 10.26 -6.60
CA ALA A 153 -36.35 9.29 -5.55
C ALA A 153 -35.01 8.64 -5.18
N ASN A 154 -34.89 8.22 -3.93
CA ASN A 154 -33.83 7.29 -3.54
C ASN A 154 -34.38 5.86 -3.52
N PHE A 155 -33.55 4.88 -3.82
CA PHE A 155 -33.97 3.48 -4.01
C PHE A 155 -33.32 2.51 -3.03
N GLY A 156 -32.79 3.01 -1.92
CA GLY A 156 -31.99 2.24 -0.96
C GLY A 156 -32.68 1.05 -0.29
N SER A 157 -34.02 0.99 -0.26
CA SER A 157 -34.76 -0.17 0.25
C SER A 157 -35.28 -1.13 -0.83
N THR A 158 -34.95 -0.89 -2.10
CA THR A 158 -35.46 -1.72 -3.20
C THR A 158 -34.66 -3.02 -3.30
N GLY A 159 -35.35 -4.17 -3.27
CA GLY A 159 -34.73 -5.49 -3.45
C GLY A 159 -34.39 -5.86 -4.91
N GLN A 160 -34.67 -4.96 -5.85
CA GLN A 160 -34.31 -5.05 -7.26
C GLN A 160 -33.59 -3.78 -7.69
N LEU A 161 -32.49 -3.96 -8.40
CA LEU A 161 -31.62 -2.90 -8.88
C LEU A 161 -31.81 -2.76 -10.39
N ALA A 162 -32.45 -1.68 -10.82
CA ALA A 162 -32.74 -1.44 -12.23
C ALA A 162 -31.55 -0.77 -12.92
N ILE A 163 -31.23 -1.20 -14.15
CA ILE A 163 -30.22 -0.56 -14.98
C ILE A 163 -30.79 -0.27 -16.37
N LYS A 164 -30.47 0.91 -16.90
CA LYS A 164 -30.94 1.33 -18.21
C LYS A 164 -30.00 2.38 -18.76
N LYS A 165 -29.57 2.20 -20.01
CA LYS A 165 -28.64 3.12 -20.66
C LYS A 165 -29.20 4.55 -20.61
N ASN A 166 -28.33 5.48 -20.22
CA ASN A 166 -28.62 6.91 -20.09
C ASN A 166 -29.78 7.27 -19.14
N GLN A 167 -30.27 6.33 -18.32
CA GLN A 167 -31.38 6.58 -17.40
C GLN A 167 -31.10 6.06 -15.99
N GLN A 168 -30.66 4.81 -15.85
CA GLN A 168 -30.46 4.17 -14.56
C GLN A 168 -29.03 3.64 -14.41
N SER A 169 -28.43 3.93 -13.26
CA SER A 169 -27.08 3.48 -12.90
C SER A 169 -27.09 2.79 -11.54
N LEU A 170 -26.27 1.76 -11.38
CA LEU A 170 -26.15 1.05 -10.10
C LEU A 170 -25.02 1.63 -9.27
N LEU A 171 -25.19 1.63 -7.95
CA LEU A 171 -24.20 2.04 -6.97
C LEU A 171 -23.95 0.89 -6.00
N PHE A 172 -22.69 0.51 -5.84
CA PHE A 172 -22.28 -0.52 -4.89
C PHE A 172 -21.11 -0.05 -4.05
N LYS A 173 -21.17 -0.31 -2.74
CA LYS A 173 -20.05 -0.09 -1.82
C LYS A 173 -19.87 -1.31 -0.95
N PHE A 174 -18.63 -1.80 -0.88
CA PHE A 174 -18.28 -2.96 -0.07
C PHE A 174 -17.57 -2.52 1.21
N ASN A 175 -17.90 -3.13 2.35
CA ASN A 175 -17.13 -2.95 3.57
C ASN A 175 -15.83 -3.78 3.49
N LEU A 176 -14.69 -3.11 3.64
CA LEU A 176 -13.35 -3.73 3.57
C LEU A 176 -12.76 -4.01 4.96
N SER A 177 -13.50 -3.78 6.05
CA SER A 177 -13.00 -4.00 7.42
C SER A 177 -12.67 -5.47 7.72
N ALA A 178 -13.18 -6.40 6.92
CA ALA A 178 -12.85 -7.82 7.03
C ALA A 178 -11.39 -8.15 6.65
N PHE A 179 -10.70 -7.25 5.93
CA PHE A 179 -9.31 -7.43 5.55
C PHE A 179 -8.39 -6.86 6.64
N PRO A 180 -7.38 -7.62 7.11
CA PRO A 180 -6.34 -7.08 7.96
C PRO A 180 -5.61 -5.89 7.32
N SER A 181 -5.15 -4.94 8.13
CA SER A 181 -4.33 -3.82 7.64
C SER A 181 -3.08 -4.33 6.92
N GLY A 182 -2.72 -3.69 5.80
CA GLY A 182 -1.61 -4.07 4.93
C GLY A 182 -1.92 -5.20 3.95
N SER A 183 -3.14 -5.75 3.94
CA SER A 183 -3.49 -6.86 3.04
C SER A 183 -3.34 -6.46 1.57
N ARG A 184 -2.76 -7.35 0.76
CA ARG A 184 -2.56 -7.12 -0.68
C ARG A 184 -3.43 -8.10 -1.48
N PRO A 185 -4.42 -7.61 -2.25
CA PRO A 185 -5.23 -8.48 -3.09
C PRO A 185 -4.37 -9.05 -4.22
N LEU A 186 -4.37 -10.37 -4.41
CA LEU A 186 -3.79 -10.99 -5.62
C LEU A 186 -4.80 -10.93 -6.77
N SER A 187 -6.08 -11.13 -6.43
CA SER A 187 -7.21 -10.96 -7.34
C SER A 187 -8.43 -10.45 -6.58
N ALA A 188 -9.26 -9.70 -7.29
CA ALA A 188 -10.59 -9.32 -6.84
C ALA A 188 -11.57 -9.38 -8.02
N THR A 189 -12.63 -10.16 -7.83
CA THR A 189 -13.70 -10.34 -8.81
C THR A 189 -14.99 -9.81 -8.22
N LEU A 190 -15.67 -8.93 -8.96
CA LEU A 190 -17.05 -8.56 -8.70
C LEU A 190 -17.95 -9.40 -9.59
N SER A 191 -18.77 -10.24 -8.97
CA SER A 191 -19.78 -11.04 -9.63
C SER A 191 -21.13 -10.34 -9.51
N ILE A 192 -21.91 -10.24 -10.59
CA ILE A 192 -23.24 -9.63 -10.60
C ILE A 192 -24.19 -10.52 -11.38
N HIS A 193 -25.36 -10.81 -10.81
CA HIS A 193 -26.36 -11.67 -11.43
C HIS A 193 -27.53 -10.87 -11.99
N ALA A 194 -27.71 -10.89 -13.32
CA ALA A 194 -28.84 -10.28 -14.00
C ALA A 194 -30.07 -11.19 -13.94
N SER A 195 -31.19 -10.67 -13.46
CA SER A 195 -32.50 -11.29 -13.53
C SER A 195 -33.30 -10.57 -14.61
N GLY A 196 -33.18 -11.01 -15.87
CA GLY A 196 -33.70 -10.35 -17.06
C GLY A 196 -32.72 -10.41 -18.23
N GLY A 197 -33.18 -10.00 -19.42
CA GLY A 197 -32.30 -9.85 -20.57
C GLY A 197 -31.61 -8.49 -20.53
N LEU A 198 -30.33 -8.44 -20.15
CA LEU A 198 -29.50 -7.26 -20.43
C LEU A 198 -29.06 -7.33 -21.90
N LEU A 199 -29.71 -6.55 -22.76
CA LEU A 199 -29.31 -6.40 -24.17
C LEU A 199 -28.16 -5.39 -24.29
N GLY A 200 -27.02 -5.68 -23.66
CA GLY A 200 -25.84 -4.82 -23.67
C GLY A 200 -24.79 -5.21 -22.65
N GLY A 201 -23.62 -4.58 -22.72
CA GLY A 201 -22.59 -4.71 -21.69
C GLY A 201 -22.71 -3.67 -20.58
N VAL A 202 -21.85 -3.78 -19.59
CA VAL A 202 -21.76 -2.87 -18.45
C VAL A 202 -20.38 -2.24 -18.37
N ASP A 203 -20.32 -0.95 -18.03
CA ASP A 203 -19.10 -0.23 -17.70
C ASP A 203 -19.03 0.05 -16.21
N PHE A 204 -17.82 -0.10 -15.64
CA PHE A 204 -17.55 0.10 -14.22
C PHE A 204 -16.69 1.32 -14.00
N TYR A 205 -17.11 2.16 -13.08
CA TYR A 205 -16.37 3.34 -12.70
C TYR A 205 -16.18 3.38 -11.19
N ARG A 206 -15.02 3.89 -10.75
CA ARG A 206 -14.77 4.19 -9.35
C ARG A 206 -15.51 5.48 -8.98
N MET A 207 -16.25 5.47 -7.89
CA MET A 207 -16.85 6.68 -7.33
C MET A 207 -15.77 7.60 -6.75
N THR A 208 -15.90 8.91 -6.97
CA THR A 208 -15.01 9.92 -6.37
C THR A 208 -15.61 10.56 -5.12
N SER A 209 -16.93 10.46 -4.94
CA SER A 209 -17.67 11.07 -3.82
C SER A 209 -18.42 10.03 -3.00
N ALA A 210 -18.45 10.23 -1.69
CA ALA A 210 -19.26 9.41 -0.78
C ALA A 210 -20.75 9.64 -1.02
N TRP A 211 -21.55 8.59 -0.79
CA TRP A 211 -23.00 8.63 -0.92
C TRP A 211 -23.66 7.81 0.19
N ILE A 212 -24.94 8.11 0.42
CA ILE A 212 -25.80 7.42 1.38
C ILE A 212 -26.86 6.65 0.60
N GLU A 213 -27.15 5.41 0.99
CA GLU A 213 -28.09 4.53 0.29
C GLU A 213 -29.54 5.04 0.32
N GLY A 214 -29.96 5.61 1.47
CA GLY A 214 -31.31 6.12 1.70
C GLY A 214 -32.31 5.05 2.13
N SER A 215 -33.50 5.48 2.54
CA SER A 215 -34.56 4.59 3.04
C SER A 215 -35.50 4.06 1.95
N GLY A 216 -35.30 4.46 0.70
CA GLY A 216 -36.23 4.27 -0.42
C GLY A 216 -37.37 5.29 -0.47
N ALA A 217 -37.27 6.38 0.28
CA ALA A 217 -38.31 7.41 0.36
C ALA A 217 -38.27 8.38 -0.83
N ILE A 218 -39.45 8.80 -1.29
CA ILE A 218 -39.60 9.89 -2.26
C ILE A 218 -39.59 11.28 -1.59
N SER A 219 -39.91 11.33 -0.30
CA SER A 219 -39.87 12.54 0.52
C SER A 219 -39.95 12.17 2.02
N PRO A 220 -39.11 12.74 2.89
CA PRO A 220 -37.93 13.52 2.54
C PRO A 220 -36.89 12.65 1.84
N LEU A 221 -36.09 13.25 0.95
CA LEU A 221 -34.97 12.56 0.34
C LEU A 221 -33.84 12.43 1.36
N ASP A 222 -33.39 11.20 1.60
CA ASP A 222 -32.39 10.87 2.62
C ASP A 222 -31.24 9.99 2.10
N GLY A 223 -31.13 9.87 0.77
CA GLY A 223 -30.13 9.03 0.10
C GLY A 223 -29.78 9.49 -1.30
N ALA A 224 -28.96 8.71 -1.98
CA ALA A 224 -28.49 9.00 -3.32
C ALA A 224 -29.67 9.04 -4.31
N THR A 225 -29.73 10.13 -5.06
CA THR A 225 -30.65 10.32 -6.20
C THR A 225 -29.83 10.59 -7.47
N TRP A 226 -30.50 10.81 -8.59
CA TRP A 226 -29.80 11.19 -9.82
C TRP A 226 -28.97 12.47 -9.66
N ASN A 227 -29.47 13.44 -8.88
CA ASN A 227 -28.84 14.76 -8.73
C ASN A 227 -28.18 15.00 -7.37
N THR A 228 -28.40 14.15 -6.36
CA THR A 228 -27.84 14.34 -5.02
C THR A 228 -27.18 13.07 -4.47
N LEU A 229 -26.16 13.23 -3.62
CA LEU A 229 -25.43 12.11 -3.00
C LEU A 229 -26.06 11.60 -1.68
N ASN A 230 -26.95 12.39 -1.07
CA ASN A 230 -27.57 12.13 0.25
C ASN A 230 -28.98 12.75 0.38
N GLY A 231 -29.62 13.12 -0.72
CA GLY A 231 -30.93 13.77 -0.73
C GLY A 231 -30.90 15.30 -0.61
N THR A 232 -29.74 15.91 -0.32
CA THR A 232 -29.62 17.37 -0.14
C THR A 232 -28.42 17.98 -0.86
N THR A 233 -27.28 17.29 -0.87
CA THR A 233 -26.03 17.76 -1.47
C THR A 233 -25.96 17.32 -2.91
N ALA A 234 -25.87 18.29 -3.83
CA ALA A 234 -25.80 18.01 -5.27
C ALA A 234 -24.48 17.31 -5.67
N TRP A 235 -24.54 16.50 -6.72
CA TRP A 235 -23.38 15.94 -7.42
C TRP A 235 -23.60 15.98 -8.93
N SER A 236 -22.60 15.50 -9.70
CA SER A 236 -22.79 15.35 -11.15
C SER A 236 -23.99 14.45 -11.45
N PRO A 237 -24.91 14.85 -12.35
CA PRO A 237 -26.07 14.03 -12.70
C PRO A 237 -25.66 12.62 -13.11
N GLY A 238 -26.29 11.61 -12.48
CA GLY A 238 -25.94 10.20 -12.71
C GLY A 238 -24.65 9.76 -12.00
N GLY A 239 -24.24 10.48 -10.95
CA GLY A 239 -23.14 10.13 -10.06
C GLY A 239 -21.78 10.69 -10.45
N GLU A 240 -20.94 10.96 -9.44
CA GLU A 240 -19.59 11.47 -9.61
C GLU A 240 -18.55 10.34 -9.64
N VAL A 241 -17.90 10.18 -10.79
CA VAL A 241 -17.03 9.05 -11.07
C VAL A 241 -15.69 9.46 -11.69
N HIS A 242 -14.68 8.64 -11.46
CA HIS A 242 -13.42 8.75 -12.17
C HIS A 242 -13.61 8.34 -13.64
N PRO A 243 -13.05 9.07 -14.63
CA PRO A 243 -13.34 8.85 -16.05
C PRO A 243 -12.79 7.53 -16.61
N ALA A 244 -11.74 6.97 -15.98
CA ALA A 244 -11.20 5.67 -16.39
C ALA A 244 -12.13 4.51 -15.99
N ARG A 245 -12.49 3.70 -16.98
CA ARG A 245 -13.23 2.44 -16.79
C ARG A 245 -12.35 1.41 -16.06
N LEU A 246 -12.95 0.68 -15.12
CA LEU A 246 -12.29 -0.38 -14.39
C LEU A 246 -12.24 -1.71 -15.17
N ASN A 247 -13.13 -1.88 -16.16
CA ASN A 247 -13.20 -3.06 -17.00
C ASN A 247 -12.79 -2.76 -18.45
N ALA A 248 -12.09 -3.71 -19.08
CA ALA A 248 -11.64 -3.59 -20.46
C ALA A 248 -12.65 -4.14 -21.49
N ASN A 249 -13.56 -5.04 -21.08
CA ASN A 249 -14.48 -5.74 -21.97
C ASN A 249 -15.93 -5.65 -21.46
N THR A 250 -16.81 -5.07 -22.28
CA THR A 250 -18.27 -5.09 -22.12
C THR A 250 -18.78 -6.50 -22.41
N LYS A 251 -19.27 -7.22 -21.39
CA LYS A 251 -19.92 -8.52 -21.57
C LYS A 251 -21.44 -8.37 -21.60
N VAL A 252 -22.09 -8.92 -22.62
CA VAL A 252 -23.55 -9.06 -22.67
C VAL A 252 -23.99 -10.11 -21.63
N ILE A 253 -25.07 -9.82 -20.89
CA ILE A 253 -25.52 -10.66 -19.77
C ILE A 253 -27.02 -10.96 -19.92
N VAL A 254 -27.36 -12.18 -20.31
CA VAL A 254 -28.77 -12.59 -20.39
C VAL A 254 -29.01 -13.66 -19.34
N ASN A 255 -29.83 -13.36 -18.33
CA ASN A 255 -30.21 -14.30 -17.25
C ASN A 255 -29.01 -15.09 -16.68
N GLY A 256 -28.03 -14.39 -16.12
CA GLY A 256 -26.83 -15.03 -15.60
C GLY A 256 -25.89 -14.09 -14.85
N SER A 257 -24.80 -14.67 -14.36
CA SER A 257 -23.75 -13.93 -13.65
C SER A 257 -22.66 -13.45 -14.60
N VAL A 258 -22.20 -12.22 -14.38
CA VAL A 258 -20.96 -11.71 -14.95
C VAL A 258 -19.92 -11.56 -13.85
N ASP A 259 -18.70 -11.99 -14.15
CA ASP A 259 -17.54 -11.77 -13.31
C ASP A 259 -16.65 -10.70 -13.93
N LEU A 260 -16.28 -9.73 -13.11
CA LEU A 260 -15.55 -8.53 -13.50
C LEU A 260 -14.30 -8.40 -12.65
N ASP A 261 -13.16 -8.18 -13.28
CA ASP A 261 -11.93 -7.92 -12.57
C ASP A 261 -11.95 -6.50 -11.99
N VAL A 262 -11.87 -6.41 -10.66
CA VAL A 262 -11.78 -5.17 -9.89
C VAL A 262 -10.51 -5.13 -9.03
N THR A 263 -9.50 -5.93 -9.39
CA THR A 263 -8.25 -6.08 -8.63
C THR A 263 -7.56 -4.73 -8.43
N GLN A 264 -7.45 -3.90 -9.46
CA GLN A 264 -6.80 -2.59 -9.35
C GLN A 264 -7.54 -1.64 -8.40
N ALA A 265 -8.88 -1.60 -8.45
CA ALA A 265 -9.68 -0.78 -7.55
C ALA A 265 -9.55 -1.28 -6.10
N ALA A 266 -9.62 -2.60 -5.90
CA ALA A 266 -9.43 -3.24 -4.60
C ALA A 266 -8.05 -2.93 -3.99
N THR A 267 -6.98 -3.01 -4.79
CA THR A 267 -5.62 -2.66 -4.37
C THR A 267 -5.55 -1.21 -3.94
N ALA A 268 -6.05 -0.29 -4.77
CA ALA A 268 -5.96 1.13 -4.47
C ALA A 268 -6.72 1.55 -3.19
N TRP A 269 -7.84 0.90 -2.88
CA TRP A 269 -8.56 1.13 -1.63
C TRP A 269 -7.84 0.55 -0.40
N LEU A 270 -7.27 -0.65 -0.50
CA LEU A 270 -6.57 -1.29 0.61
C LEU A 270 -5.22 -0.63 0.92
N GLU A 271 -4.56 -0.08 -0.09
CA GLU A 271 -3.33 0.72 0.07
C GLU A 271 -3.61 2.16 0.53
N GLY A 272 -4.88 2.57 0.65
CA GLY A 272 -5.26 3.94 1.02
C GLY A 272 -4.95 4.98 -0.05
N ARG A 273 -4.61 4.57 -1.28
CA ARG A 273 -4.34 5.48 -2.40
C ARG A 273 -5.58 6.28 -2.78
N TYR A 274 -6.75 5.65 -2.68
CA TYR A 274 -8.05 6.30 -2.86
C TYR A 274 -9.01 5.87 -1.75
N PRO A 275 -9.89 6.78 -1.26
CA PRO A 275 -10.99 6.38 -0.40
C PRO A 275 -11.94 5.39 -1.10
N ASN A 276 -12.49 4.46 -0.34
CA ASN A 276 -13.51 3.53 -0.83
C ASN A 276 -14.90 4.18 -0.78
N HIS A 277 -15.27 4.84 -1.87
CA HIS A 277 -16.62 5.35 -2.10
C HIS A 277 -17.50 4.39 -2.92
N GLY A 278 -17.00 3.20 -3.22
CA GLY A 278 -17.70 2.22 -4.03
C GLY A 278 -17.49 2.40 -5.54
N VAL A 279 -18.38 1.77 -6.30
CA VAL A 279 -18.38 1.72 -7.75
C VAL A 279 -19.74 2.10 -8.29
N LEU A 280 -19.73 2.69 -9.49
CA LEU A 280 -20.90 2.95 -10.29
C LEU A 280 -20.88 2.07 -11.54
N ILE A 281 -22.04 1.52 -11.89
CA ILE A 281 -22.21 0.69 -13.07
C ILE A 281 -23.18 1.36 -14.03
N ARG A 282 -22.75 1.51 -15.29
CA ARG A 282 -23.61 2.00 -16.37
C ARG A 282 -23.86 0.90 -17.38
N SER A 283 -25.09 0.79 -17.86
CA SER A 283 -25.38 -0.05 -19.01
C SER A 283 -24.92 0.64 -20.29
N THR A 284 -24.31 -0.13 -21.19
CA THR A 284 -23.99 0.28 -22.56
C THR A 284 -25.13 -0.10 -23.53
N GLY A 285 -26.11 -0.88 -23.09
CA GLY A 285 -27.29 -1.27 -23.88
C GLY A 285 -28.64 -1.02 -23.19
N GLU A 286 -29.71 -1.33 -23.90
CA GLU A 286 -30.98 -0.61 -23.72
C GLU A 286 -31.75 -0.94 -22.44
N LEU A 287 -31.71 -2.16 -21.90
CA LEU A 287 -32.52 -2.54 -20.72
C LEU A 287 -31.87 -3.68 -19.92
N GLY A 288 -31.99 -3.67 -18.59
CA GLY A 288 -31.78 -4.84 -17.72
C GLY A 288 -32.14 -4.61 -16.26
N THR A 289 -32.30 -5.70 -15.51
CA THR A 289 -32.57 -5.67 -14.06
C THR A 289 -31.66 -6.65 -13.33
N PHE A 290 -31.14 -6.23 -12.19
CA PHE A 290 -30.33 -7.04 -11.31
C PHE A 290 -31.07 -7.23 -9.98
N SER A 291 -30.78 -8.32 -9.28
CA SER A 291 -31.42 -8.62 -8.00
C SER A 291 -30.48 -8.27 -6.84
N SER A 292 -31.00 -7.57 -5.83
CA SER A 292 -30.37 -7.33 -4.52
C SER A 292 -31.22 -7.98 -3.42
N PRO A 293 -31.47 -9.31 -3.43
CA PRO A 293 -32.37 -9.89 -2.45
C PRO A 293 -31.77 -9.71 -1.05
N ALA A 294 -32.59 -9.18 -0.12
CA ALA A 294 -32.23 -8.93 1.28
C ALA A 294 -31.99 -10.20 2.13
N ALA A 295 -31.91 -11.38 1.50
CA ALA A 295 -31.69 -12.65 2.17
C ALA A 295 -30.86 -13.59 1.28
N THR A 296 -29.85 -14.22 1.91
CA THR A 296 -29.21 -15.56 1.72
C THR A 296 -29.27 -16.33 0.39
N ILE A 297 -29.60 -15.72 -0.75
CA ILE A 297 -29.70 -16.40 -2.05
C ILE A 297 -28.39 -16.17 -2.85
N PRO A 298 -27.86 -17.19 -3.57
CA PRO A 298 -26.64 -17.10 -4.38
C PRO A 298 -26.69 -16.09 -5.56
N THR A 299 -27.76 -15.31 -5.70
CA THR A 299 -27.96 -14.33 -6.78
C THR A 299 -27.51 -12.90 -6.42
N ARG A 300 -26.92 -12.68 -5.24
CA ARG A 300 -26.46 -11.34 -4.84
C ARG A 300 -25.09 -10.99 -5.44
N PRO A 301 -24.85 -9.72 -5.84
CA PRO A 301 -23.56 -9.27 -6.31
C PRO A 301 -22.44 -9.54 -5.29
N SER A 302 -21.57 -10.50 -5.60
CA SER A 302 -20.53 -10.96 -4.67
C SER A 302 -19.18 -10.41 -5.09
N ALA A 303 -18.43 -9.81 -4.18
CA ALA A 303 -17.02 -9.55 -4.40
C ALA A 303 -16.21 -10.72 -3.82
N ARG A 304 -15.64 -11.57 -4.68
CA ARG A 304 -14.70 -12.62 -4.28
C ARG A 304 -13.28 -12.08 -4.40
N ARG A 305 -12.54 -12.06 -3.31
CA ARG A 305 -11.12 -11.66 -3.31
C ARG A 305 -10.26 -12.78 -2.77
N SER A 306 -9.08 -12.96 -3.35
CA SER A 306 -8.04 -13.84 -2.81
C SER A 306 -6.79 -13.02 -2.51
N PRO A 307 -6.74 -12.25 -1.40
CA PRO A 307 -5.52 -11.56 -0.97
C PRO A 307 -4.44 -12.50 -0.42
N SER A 308 -3.19 -12.10 -0.62
CA SER A 308 -2.12 -12.38 0.35
C SER A 308 -2.46 -11.56 1.59
N ALA A 309 -3.10 -12.20 2.57
CA ALA A 309 -3.48 -11.52 3.78
C ALA A 309 -2.22 -11.18 4.59
N THR A 310 -2.15 -9.96 5.11
CA THR A 310 -1.37 -9.76 6.34
C THR A 310 -1.95 -10.68 7.39
N CYS A 311 -1.12 -11.22 8.28
CA CYS A 311 -1.56 -12.12 9.34
C CYS A 311 -2.89 -11.61 9.97
N CYS A 312 -3.90 -12.46 10.13
CA CYS A 312 -5.07 -12.05 10.92
C CYS A 312 -4.61 -11.89 12.38
N PRO A 313 -5.09 -10.89 13.14
CA PRO A 313 -4.99 -10.99 14.60
C PRO A 313 -5.66 -12.31 14.98
N VAL A 314 -4.90 -13.19 15.65
CA VAL A 314 -5.45 -14.39 16.28
C VAL A 314 -6.53 -13.89 17.22
N ALA A 315 -7.80 -14.19 16.92
CA ALA A 315 -8.89 -13.90 17.83
C ALA A 315 -8.54 -14.46 19.22
N PRO A 316 -8.78 -13.73 20.32
CA PRO A 316 -8.59 -14.29 21.65
C PRO A 316 -9.36 -15.62 21.72
N ARG A 317 -8.68 -16.67 22.20
CA ARG A 317 -9.27 -17.99 22.45
C ARG A 317 -10.34 -17.83 23.52
N ASP A 318 -11.55 -17.49 23.11
CA ASP A 318 -12.75 -17.72 23.89
C ASP A 318 -13.87 -18.12 22.93
N ARG A 319 -13.89 -19.41 22.63
CA ARG A 319 -15.13 -20.06 22.20
C ARG A 319 -15.31 -21.34 22.98
N LYS A 320 -16.22 -21.22 23.94
CA LYS A 320 -17.01 -22.31 24.49
C LYS A 320 -17.42 -23.26 23.36
N THR A 321 -17.05 -24.51 23.57
CA THR A 321 -17.56 -25.70 22.92
C THR A 321 -19.08 -25.65 22.77
N LEU A 322 -19.56 -25.80 21.54
CA LEU A 322 -20.86 -26.40 21.26
C LEU A 322 -20.60 -27.54 20.27
N ARG A 323 -20.56 -28.74 20.84
CA ARG A 323 -20.59 -30.02 20.12
C ARG A 323 -22.02 -30.28 19.67
N ALA A 324 -22.19 -30.85 18.49
CA ALA A 324 -23.17 -31.91 18.26
C ALA A 324 -22.63 -32.85 17.16
N ALA A 325 -22.38 -34.10 17.56
CA ALA A 325 -22.48 -35.29 16.71
C ALA A 325 -23.98 -35.58 16.50
N ARG A 326 -24.46 -36.22 15.44
CA ARG A 326 -23.94 -37.35 14.66
C ARG A 326 -23.78 -37.02 13.17
#